data_AF-A0A060YFL5-F1
#
_entry.id   AF-A0A060YFL5-F1
#
_cell.length_a   1.000
_cell.length_b   1.000
_cell.length_c   1.000
_cell.angle_alpha   90.00
_cell.angle_beta   90.00
_cell.angle_gamma   90.00
#
_symmetry.space_group_name_H-M   'P 1'
#
loop_
_entity.id
_entity.type
_entity.pdbx_description
1 polymer ?
#
loop_
_entity_poly.entity_id
_entity_poly.type
_entity_poly.pdbx_seq_one_letter_code
_entity_poly.pdbx_strand_id
1 'polypeptide(L)'
;MSLQGAQKLLRAEPLKKILPVDEFLPVMFNKHPVSDYMEQFEVRDLKAFSAEPLLVFPTHYTGDAGYISDTETSVVWDNEKVRTDWDRARSGKTQEQAEISSEAQNSDVLQSPLDSTATRDEL
;
A
#
# COMPACT_ATOMS: atom_id res chain seq x y z
N MET A 1 -23.58 6.33 6.79
CA MET A 1 -22.57 6.14 5.73
C MET A 1 -23.23 6.27 4.36
N SER A 2 -22.63 6.95 3.37
CA SER A 2 -23.30 7.28 2.09
C SER A 2 -23.20 6.22 0.98
N LEU A 3 -22.40 5.14 1.16
CA LEU A 3 -22.13 4.07 0.16
C LEU A 3 -21.59 4.52 -1.21
N GLN A 4 -21.40 5.82 -1.43
CA GLN A 4 -21.05 6.39 -2.73
C GLN A 4 -19.71 5.86 -3.27
N GLY A 5 -18.72 5.63 -2.40
CA GLY A 5 -17.43 5.05 -2.79
C GLY A 5 -17.59 3.64 -3.35
N ALA A 6 -18.28 2.76 -2.63
CA ALA A 6 -18.54 1.40 -3.08
C ALA A 6 -19.34 1.37 -4.40
N GLN A 7 -20.34 2.24 -4.53
CA GLN A 7 -21.14 2.34 -5.76
C GLN A 7 -20.31 2.79 -6.97
N LYS A 8 -19.33 3.69 -6.80
CA LYS A 8 -18.42 4.07 -7.88
C LYS A 8 -17.56 2.91 -8.35
N LEU A 9 -17.00 2.15 -7.42
CA LEU A 9 -16.16 0.98 -7.73
C LEU A 9 -16.97 -0.11 -8.46
N LEU A 10 -18.20 -0.38 -8.02
CA LEU A 10 -19.06 -1.38 -8.65
C LEU A 10 -19.57 -0.97 -10.03
N ARG A 11 -19.74 0.33 -10.29
CA ARG A 11 -20.20 0.85 -11.59
C ARG A 11 -19.23 0.56 -12.73
N ALA A 12 -17.95 0.35 -12.42
CA ALA A 12 -16.93 -0.07 -13.39
C ALA A 12 -17.06 -1.54 -13.80
N GLU A 13 -17.99 -2.29 -13.19
CA GLU A 13 -18.21 -3.72 -13.43
C GLU A 13 -16.92 -4.57 -13.33
N PRO A 14 -16.11 -4.43 -12.26
CA PRO A 14 -14.78 -5.04 -12.17
C PRO A 14 -14.80 -6.57 -12.27
N LEU A 15 -15.90 -7.21 -11.87
CA LEU A 15 -16.02 -8.67 -11.92
C LEU A 15 -16.14 -9.23 -13.35
N LYS A 16 -16.52 -8.41 -14.33
CA LYS A 16 -16.54 -8.83 -15.75
C LYS A 16 -15.16 -8.80 -16.39
N LYS A 17 -14.22 -8.06 -15.80
CA LYS A 17 -12.87 -7.81 -16.30
C LYS A 17 -11.92 -7.98 -15.13
N ILE A 18 -11.66 -9.25 -14.77
CA ILE A 18 -10.90 -9.61 -13.57
C ILE A 18 -9.51 -8.98 -13.67
N LEU A 19 -9.30 -7.93 -12.88
CA LEU A 19 -8.05 -7.21 -12.73
C LEU A 19 -7.70 -7.18 -11.24
N PRO A 20 -6.45 -7.46 -10.85
CA PRO A 20 -5.99 -7.32 -9.47
C PRO A 20 -6.30 -5.92 -8.90
N VAL A 21 -6.61 -5.85 -7.60
CA VAL A 21 -7.11 -4.61 -6.98
C VAL A 21 -6.07 -3.48 -6.99
N ASP A 22 -4.80 -3.84 -6.85
CA ASP A 22 -3.63 -2.97 -6.94
C ASP A 22 -3.45 -2.33 -8.31
N GLU A 23 -3.86 -3.01 -9.39
CA GLU A 23 -3.89 -2.44 -10.75
C GLU A 23 -5.21 -1.72 -11.05
N PHE A 24 -6.32 -2.24 -10.53
CA PHE A 24 -7.66 -1.68 -10.74
C PHE A 24 -7.80 -0.28 -10.15
N LEU A 25 -7.32 -0.05 -8.92
CA LEU A 25 -7.47 1.25 -8.28
C LEU A 25 -6.76 2.37 -9.08
N PRO A 26 -5.46 2.26 -9.45
CA PRO A 26 -4.78 3.24 -10.30
C PRO A 26 -5.47 3.49 -11.64
N VAL A 27 -6.08 2.46 -12.25
CA VAL A 27 -6.88 2.65 -13.47
C VAL A 27 -8.06 3.57 -13.18
N MET A 28 -8.81 3.32 -12.10
CA MET A 28 -10.03 4.05 -11.77
C MET A 28 -9.83 5.54 -11.45
N PHE A 29 -8.62 5.97 -11.08
CA PHE A 29 -8.26 7.38 -10.89
C PHE A 29 -7.24 7.93 -11.92
N ASN A 30 -7.10 7.26 -13.07
CA ASN A 30 -6.28 7.69 -14.22
C ASN A 30 -4.78 7.89 -13.91
N LYS A 31 -4.18 6.97 -13.15
CA LYS A 31 -2.73 6.98 -12.83
C LYS A 31 -2.02 5.67 -13.16
N HIS A 32 -2.71 4.75 -13.85
CA HIS A 32 -2.12 3.49 -14.26
C HIS A 32 -1.13 3.70 -15.42
N PRO A 33 0.06 3.08 -15.41
CA PRO A 33 1.08 3.28 -16.45
C PRO A 33 0.76 2.60 -17.78
N VAL A 34 -0.01 1.51 -17.77
CA VAL A 34 -0.38 0.75 -18.97
C VAL A 34 -1.69 1.27 -19.55
N SER A 35 -1.66 1.76 -20.80
CA SER A 35 -2.82 2.27 -21.54
C SER A 35 -3.88 1.21 -21.79
N ASP A 36 -3.46 0.00 -22.16
CA ASP A 36 -4.36 -1.10 -22.53
C ASP A 36 -5.34 -1.44 -21.40
N TYR A 37 -4.89 -1.32 -20.15
CA TYR A 37 -5.75 -1.55 -18.98
C TYR A 37 -6.73 -0.41 -18.78
N MET A 38 -6.30 0.83 -19.02
CA MET A 38 -7.18 1.99 -18.92
C MET A 38 -8.32 1.94 -19.95
N GLU A 39 -8.04 1.49 -21.17
CA GLU A 39 -9.03 1.33 -22.24
C GLU A 39 -10.15 0.35 -21.87
N GLN A 40 -9.87 -0.63 -21.00
CA GLN A 40 -10.88 -1.59 -20.55
C GLN A 40 -11.92 -0.97 -19.61
N PHE A 41 -11.69 0.21 -19.02
CA PHE A 41 -12.59 0.80 -18.02
C PHE A 41 -12.90 2.24 -18.37
N GLU A 42 -14.00 2.52 -19.06
CA GLU A 42 -14.34 3.88 -19.52
C GLU A 42 -14.73 4.83 -18.37
N VAL A 43 -15.49 4.33 -17.39
CA VAL A 43 -15.97 5.13 -16.26
C VAL A 43 -14.92 5.17 -15.16
N ARG A 44 -14.15 6.25 -15.09
CA ARG A 44 -13.03 6.44 -14.14
C ARG A 44 -13.19 7.75 -13.36
N ASP A 45 -14.18 7.78 -12.45
CA ASP A 45 -14.56 8.97 -11.66
C ASP A 45 -14.13 8.88 -10.17
N LEU A 46 -13.18 7.98 -9.87
CA LEU A 46 -12.61 7.82 -8.55
C LEU A 46 -11.67 8.99 -8.25
N LYS A 47 -11.84 9.60 -7.08
CA LYS A 47 -10.92 10.62 -6.57
C LYS A 47 -10.02 9.98 -5.54
N ALA A 48 -8.72 9.94 -5.83
CA ALA A 48 -7.71 9.50 -4.88
C ALA A 48 -7.13 10.71 -4.15
N PHE A 49 -7.06 10.64 -2.83
CA PHE A 49 -6.44 11.64 -1.98
C PHE A 49 -5.36 10.94 -1.15
N SER A 50 -4.21 11.59 -1.01
CA SER A 50 -3.19 11.18 -0.03
C SER A 50 -3.32 12.07 1.20
N ALA A 51 -3.03 11.52 2.37
CA ALA A 51 -2.89 12.30 3.59
C ALA A 51 -1.42 12.70 3.77
N GLU A 52 -1.21 13.94 4.20
CA GLU A 52 0.09 14.46 4.60
C GLU A 52 -0.09 15.27 5.90
N PRO A 53 0.62 14.93 6.99
CA PRO A 53 1.57 13.83 7.15
C PRO A 53 0.90 12.44 7.12
N LEU A 54 1.69 11.38 6.98
CA LEU A 54 1.19 10.00 7.04
C LEU A 54 0.45 9.74 8.36
N LEU A 55 -0.78 9.25 8.26
CA LEU A 55 -1.61 8.95 9.45
C LEU A 55 -1.16 7.70 10.20
N VAL A 56 -0.65 6.71 9.46
CA VAL A 56 -0.12 5.45 9.98
C VAL A 56 1.09 5.09 9.14
N PHE A 57 2.14 4.64 9.80
CA PHE A 57 3.36 4.12 9.18
C PHE A 57 3.81 2.85 9.91
N PRO A 58 4.46 1.90 9.23
CA PRO A 58 4.99 0.70 9.89
C PRO A 58 6.01 1.04 10.97
N THR A 59 6.04 0.25 12.04
CA THR A 59 7.14 0.34 13.02
C THR A 59 8.44 -0.25 12.47
N HIS A 60 8.32 -1.21 11.54
CA HIS A 60 9.44 -1.86 10.85
C HIS A 60 9.03 -2.07 9.38
N TYR A 61 9.92 -1.75 8.45
CA TYR A 61 9.76 -2.01 7.02
C TYR A 61 10.36 -3.37 6.63
N THR A 62 10.02 -3.89 5.45
CA THR A 62 10.55 -5.17 4.99
C THR A 62 12.07 -5.09 4.89
N GLY A 63 12.76 -5.98 5.59
CA GLY A 63 14.24 -6.02 5.66
C GLY A 63 14.81 -5.41 6.94
N ASP A 64 14.02 -4.66 7.70
CA ASP A 64 14.45 -4.13 9.00
C ASP A 64 14.60 -5.26 10.04
N ALA A 65 15.52 -5.05 10.99
CA ALA A 65 15.68 -5.94 12.11
C ALA A 65 14.39 -5.98 12.95
N GLY A 66 13.83 -7.17 13.16
CA GLY A 66 12.57 -7.33 13.89
C GLY A 66 11.30 -7.21 13.04
N TYR A 67 11.42 -6.99 11.73
CA TYR A 67 10.29 -7.07 10.80
C TYR A 67 9.66 -8.49 10.79
N ILE A 68 8.34 -8.55 10.91
CA ILE A 68 7.55 -9.79 10.89
C ILE A 68 6.41 -9.62 9.89
N SER A 69 6.19 -10.61 9.03
CA SER A 69 5.08 -10.63 8.07
C SER A 69 4.51 -12.04 7.90
N ASP A 70 3.18 -12.11 7.93
CA ASP A 70 2.41 -13.34 7.74
C ASP A 70 2.33 -13.75 6.26
N THR A 71 2.40 -12.78 5.33
CA THR A 71 2.15 -13.02 3.90
C THR A 71 3.42 -13.07 3.06
N GLU A 72 4.54 -12.52 3.52
CA GLU A 72 5.77 -12.46 2.72
C GLU A 72 6.54 -13.78 2.62
N THR A 73 6.39 -14.69 3.58
CA THR A 73 7.09 -16.00 3.57
C THR A 73 6.15 -17.14 3.14
N SER A 74 5.10 -16.81 2.39
CA SER A 74 4.17 -17.82 1.86
C SER A 74 4.85 -18.63 0.75
N VAL A 75 4.90 -19.96 0.92
CA VAL A 75 5.31 -20.88 -0.15
C VAL A 75 4.11 -21.16 -1.07
N VAL A 76 4.38 -21.40 -2.36
CA VAL A 76 3.34 -21.90 -3.28
C VAL A 76 2.85 -23.23 -2.73
N TRP A 77 1.53 -23.37 -2.66
CA TRP A 77 0.85 -24.52 -2.07
C TRP A 77 1.42 -25.84 -2.63
N ASP A 78 1.71 -26.76 -1.71
CA ASP A 78 2.22 -28.12 -1.96
C ASP A 78 3.65 -28.26 -2.50
N ASN A 79 4.52 -27.24 -2.35
CA ASN A 79 5.92 -27.40 -2.72
C ASN A 79 6.91 -26.60 -1.85
N GLU A 80 7.04 -26.99 -0.58
CA GLU A 80 8.03 -26.45 0.38
C GLU A 80 9.49 -26.52 -0.11
N LYS A 81 9.77 -27.36 -1.12
CA LYS A 81 11.12 -27.57 -1.67
C LYS A 81 11.47 -26.63 -2.81
N VAL A 82 10.49 -25.92 -3.38
CA VAL A 82 10.75 -24.95 -4.45
C VAL A 82 10.96 -23.59 -3.79
N ARG A 83 12.24 -23.19 -3.75
CA ARG A 83 12.59 -21.80 -3.48
C ARG A 83 11.94 -20.93 -4.54
N THR A 84 11.12 -20.00 -4.09
CA THR A 84 10.52 -19.01 -4.96
C THR A 84 11.32 -17.71 -4.82
N ASP A 85 11.30 -16.86 -5.86
CA ASP A 85 12.00 -15.56 -5.84
C ASP A 85 11.44 -14.56 -4.80
N TRP A 86 10.45 -15.00 -4.00
CA TRP A 86 10.01 -14.36 -2.76
C TRP A 86 11.04 -14.50 -1.62
N ASP A 87 12.06 -15.36 -1.78
CA ASP A 87 13.16 -15.50 -0.83
C ASP A 87 14.01 -14.21 -0.75
N ARG A 88 13.81 -13.55 0.40
CA ARG A 88 14.33 -12.28 0.95
C ARG A 88 15.77 -11.84 0.58
N ALA A 89 16.66 -12.75 0.17
CA ALA A 89 18.07 -12.43 -0.06
C ALA A 89 18.36 -11.82 -1.45
N ARG A 90 17.40 -11.83 -2.39
CA ARG A 90 17.61 -11.35 -3.78
C ARG A 90 16.52 -10.42 -4.30
N SER A 91 15.52 -10.08 -3.52
CA SER A 91 14.39 -9.26 -3.98
C SER A 91 14.76 -7.77 -3.91
N GLY A 92 14.76 -7.08 -5.06
CA GLY A 92 15.00 -5.64 -5.16
C GLY A 92 14.02 -4.77 -4.36
N LYS A 93 12.91 -5.37 -3.88
CA LYS A 93 11.90 -4.74 -3.02
C LYS A 93 12.49 -4.15 -1.72
N THR A 94 13.60 -4.68 -1.22
CA THR A 94 14.23 -4.16 0.01
C THR A 94 14.85 -2.77 -0.21
N GLN A 95 15.33 -2.46 -1.42
CA GLN A 95 15.92 -1.14 -1.71
C GLN A 95 14.85 -0.06 -1.85
N GLU A 96 13.78 -0.33 -2.61
CA GLU A 96 12.66 0.61 -2.78
C GLU A 96 11.99 0.93 -1.43
N GLN A 97 11.86 -0.06 -0.55
CA GLN A 97 11.28 0.18 0.78
C GLN A 97 12.19 0.96 1.73
N ALA A 98 13.52 0.84 1.60
CA ALA A 98 14.45 1.65 2.38
C ALA A 98 14.39 3.14 1.98
N GLU A 99 14.12 3.44 0.71
CA GLU A 99 13.85 4.82 0.27
C GLU A 99 12.52 5.32 0.84
N ILE A 100 11.44 4.51 0.77
CA ILE A 100 10.13 4.84 1.35
C ILE A 100 10.23 5.11 2.86
N SER A 101 11.00 4.32 3.60
CA SER A 101 11.15 4.52 5.05
C SER A 101 11.81 5.85 5.39
N SER A 102 12.77 6.30 4.57
CA SER A 102 13.43 7.59 4.72
C SER A 102 12.51 8.76 4.36
N GLU A 103 11.72 8.64 3.30
CA GLU A 103 10.77 9.67 2.85
C GLU A 103 9.54 9.77 3.76
N ALA A 104 9.13 8.66 4.37
CA ALA A 104 8.02 8.59 5.31
C ALA A 104 8.34 9.18 6.69
N GLN A 105 9.59 9.59 6.95
CA GLN A 105 9.92 10.32 8.18
C GLN A 105 9.34 11.73 8.11
N ASN A 106 8.25 11.96 8.87
CA ASN A 106 7.68 13.29 9.08
C ASN A 106 8.61 14.19 9.92
N SER A 107 9.80 14.54 9.42
CA SER A 107 10.79 15.35 10.13
C SER A 107 10.35 16.79 10.37
N ASP A 108 9.43 17.31 9.55
CA ASP A 108 8.96 18.70 9.60
C ASP A 108 7.86 18.98 10.65
N VAL A 109 7.31 17.95 11.31
CA VAL A 109 6.14 18.11 12.22
C VAL A 109 6.55 18.30 13.69
N LEU A 110 7.83 18.12 14.04
CA LEU A 110 8.35 18.20 15.42
C LEU A 110 8.32 19.62 16.06
N GLN A 111 7.71 20.61 15.42
CA GLN A 111 7.51 21.96 15.97
C GLN A 111 6.03 22.30 16.21
N SER A 112 5.20 21.30 16.52
CA SER A 112 3.80 21.52 16.88
C SER A 112 3.65 21.66 18.40
N PRO A 113 3.00 22.72 18.95
CA PRO A 113 2.88 22.95 20.40
C PRO A 113 2.08 21.88 21.17
N LEU A 114 1.49 20.90 20.48
CA LEU A 114 0.57 19.90 21.04
C LEU A 114 1.29 18.71 21.72
N ASP A 115 2.60 18.53 21.51
CA ASP A 115 3.35 17.41 22.11
C ASP A 115 3.57 17.51 23.63
N SER A 116 3.24 18.65 24.24
CA SER A 116 3.47 18.86 25.68
C SER A 116 2.48 18.10 26.60
N THR A 117 1.40 17.53 26.05
CA THR A 117 0.33 16.91 26.85
C THR A 117 0.33 15.37 26.85
N ALA A 118 1.25 14.72 26.12
CA ALA A 118 1.26 13.26 25.97
C ALA A 118 2.20 12.53 26.94
N THR A 119 2.82 13.22 27.91
CA THR A 119 3.66 12.56 28.94
C THR A 119 2.92 12.49 30.28
N ARG A 120 1.87 11.67 30.37
CA ARG A 120 1.46 11.10 31.65
C ARG A 120 0.64 9.85 31.41
N ASP A 121 1.07 8.79 32.08
CA ASP A 121 0.36 7.54 32.32
C ASP A 121 0.51 6.49 31.23
N GLU A 122 1.52 5.61 31.38
CA GLU A 122 1.32 4.16 31.28
C GLU A 122 2.18 3.46 32.36
N LEU A 123 1.54 2.48 33.03
CA LEU A 123 2.05 1.59 34.07
C LEU A 123 2.66 0.32 33.45
#